data_AF-A0A3M0XNC1-F1
#
_entry.id   AF-A0A3M0XNC1-F1
#
_cell.length_a   1.000
_cell.length_b   1.000
_cell.length_c   1.000
_cell.angle_alpha   90.00
_cell.angle_beta   90.00
_cell.angle_gamma   90.00
#
_symmetry.space_group_name_H-M   'P 1'
#
loop_
_entity.id
_entity.type
_entity.pdbx_description
1 polymer ?
#
loop_
_entity_poly.entity_id
_entity_poly.type
_entity_poly.pdbx_seq_one_letter_code
_entity_poly.pdbx_strand_id
1 'polypeptide(L)'
;MNRDQRQRAWATAFAVVLLGAAAGGFSTVLRAAKIQLTKLPIHPQSGLTFPSLPTETVSWTRYGPERPPLDAEALEQLGTNNYISRMYVRKRPLNPQHPVRLDLHCAYYTGTIDTVPHIPERCFVGGGLARSAGPFILPVPLDASRFTPDPTTPLGTDHEPVLRARTAEGRRVRLPRGIERLQMRVTEFLTPQGETVYSGYFFLANGGVVASANRVRELAFRLQDTYAYYAKVQITSADVDSPEELTRHAAAFLDEMLPYILLRVPDWIDVEQGRYPPRPDNPGALGADADAPSAKEVSS
;
A
#
# COMPACT_ATOMS: atom_id res chain seq x y z
N MET A 1 -45.49 41.79 -24.75
CA MET A 1 -44.67 41.16 -23.69
C MET A 1 -44.70 42.06 -22.47
N ASN A 2 -45.24 41.60 -21.35
CA ASN A 2 -45.47 42.44 -20.17
C ASN A 2 -44.13 42.79 -19.46
N ARG A 3 -44.06 43.90 -18.71
CA ARG A 3 -42.82 44.40 -18.08
C ARG A 3 -42.19 43.35 -17.14
N ASP A 4 -43.01 42.61 -16.42
CA ASP A 4 -42.60 41.50 -15.55
C ASP A 4 -41.98 40.33 -16.34
N GLN A 5 -42.48 40.07 -17.55
CA GLN A 5 -41.96 39.01 -18.41
C GLN A 5 -40.57 39.35 -18.96
N ARG A 6 -40.31 40.63 -19.25
CA ARG A 6 -38.96 41.12 -19.60
C ARG A 6 -38.01 41.04 -18.41
N GLN A 7 -38.41 41.49 -17.22
CA GLN A 7 -37.56 41.43 -16.02
C GLN A 7 -37.18 40.00 -15.64
N ARG A 8 -38.13 39.05 -15.71
CA ARG A 8 -37.84 37.62 -15.52
C ARG A 8 -36.86 37.09 -16.57
N ALA A 9 -37.04 37.45 -17.85
CA ALA A 9 -36.12 37.03 -18.91
C ALA A 9 -34.69 37.57 -18.70
N TRP A 10 -34.53 38.83 -18.29
CA TRP A 10 -33.23 39.42 -17.98
C TRP A 10 -32.56 38.79 -16.76
N ALA A 11 -33.33 38.54 -15.69
CA ALA A 11 -32.82 37.87 -14.50
C ALA A 11 -32.34 36.44 -14.83
N THR A 12 -33.12 35.69 -15.62
CA THR A 12 -32.72 34.35 -16.09
C THR A 12 -31.48 34.42 -16.97
N ALA A 13 -31.43 35.33 -17.94
CA ALA A 13 -30.26 35.49 -18.81
C ALA A 13 -28.99 35.84 -18.01
N PHE A 14 -29.10 36.75 -17.04
CA PHE A 14 -28.00 37.10 -16.15
C PHE A 14 -27.55 35.90 -15.30
N ALA A 15 -28.49 35.15 -14.71
CA ALA A 15 -28.16 33.95 -13.95
C ALA A 15 -27.46 32.88 -14.81
N VAL A 16 -27.92 32.67 -16.04
CA VAL A 16 -27.29 31.73 -16.98
C VAL A 16 -25.87 32.18 -17.35
N VAL A 17 -25.66 33.46 -17.63
CA VAL A 17 -24.32 34.00 -17.93
C VAL A 17 -23.40 33.90 -16.72
N LEU A 18 -23.88 34.23 -15.52
CA LEU A 18 -23.10 34.13 -14.28
C LEU A 18 -22.70 32.68 -13.98
N LEU A 19 -23.64 31.73 -14.10
CA LEU A 19 -23.36 30.31 -13.92
C LEU A 19 -22.40 29.78 -15.00
N GLY A 20 -22.56 30.20 -16.25
CA GLY A 20 -21.65 29.84 -17.34
C GLY A 20 -20.23 30.37 -17.11
N ALA A 21 -20.10 31.62 -16.68
CA ALA A 21 -18.81 32.23 -16.33
C ALA A 21 -18.16 31.55 -15.12
N ALA A 22 -18.95 31.22 -14.08
CA ALA A 22 -18.46 30.50 -12.91
C ALA A 22 -17.99 29.08 -13.26
N ALA A 23 -18.75 28.33 -14.06
CA ALA A 23 -18.39 26.97 -14.49
C ALA A 23 -17.13 26.98 -15.38
N GLY A 24 -17.03 27.92 -16.32
CA GLY A 24 -15.86 28.09 -17.18
C GLY A 24 -14.61 28.54 -16.41
N GLY A 25 -14.77 29.53 -15.52
CA GLY A 25 -13.70 30.02 -14.65
C GLY A 25 -13.18 28.94 -13.71
N PHE A 26 -14.09 28.20 -13.06
CA PHE A 26 -13.74 27.07 -12.18
C PHE A 26 -12.96 25.98 -12.92
N SER A 27 -13.44 25.57 -14.10
CA SER A 27 -12.73 24.56 -14.92
C SER A 27 -11.34 25.02 -15.36
N THR A 28 -11.20 26.32 -15.67
CA THR A 28 -9.92 26.92 -16.06
C THR A 28 -8.94 26.95 -14.88
N VAL A 29 -9.42 27.33 -13.68
CA VAL A 29 -8.63 27.31 -12.44
C VAL A 29 -8.17 25.90 -12.11
N LEU A 30 -9.05 24.89 -12.19
CA LEU A 30 -8.67 23.50 -11.94
C LEU A 30 -7.57 23.01 -12.89
N ARG A 31 -7.68 23.31 -14.19
CA ARG A 31 -6.66 22.96 -15.18
C ARG A 31 -5.34 23.68 -14.93
N ALA A 32 -5.38 24.98 -14.65
CA ALA A 32 -4.19 25.77 -14.34
C ALA A 32 -3.48 25.27 -13.08
N ALA A 33 -4.25 24.87 -12.06
CA ALA A 33 -3.74 24.29 -10.81
C ALA A 33 -3.38 22.78 -10.92
N LYS A 34 -3.59 22.16 -12.10
CA LYS A 34 -3.40 20.72 -12.35
C LYS A 34 -4.12 19.82 -11.35
N ILE A 35 -5.29 20.24 -10.87
CA ILE A 35 -6.07 19.51 -9.88
C ILE A 35 -6.81 18.34 -10.56
N GLN A 36 -6.57 17.14 -10.06
CA GLN A 36 -7.22 15.89 -10.46
C GLN A 36 -8.35 15.56 -9.48
N LEU A 37 -9.60 15.79 -9.91
CA LEU A 37 -10.81 15.50 -9.14
C LEU A 37 -11.13 14.00 -9.10
N THR A 38 -10.61 13.22 -10.04
CA THR A 38 -10.76 11.77 -10.12
C THR A 38 -9.37 11.15 -10.27
N LYS A 39 -9.11 10.07 -9.52
CA LYS A 39 -7.86 9.32 -9.61
C LYS A 39 -8.04 8.13 -10.54
N LEU A 40 -7.04 7.86 -11.35
CA LEU A 40 -7.00 6.67 -12.19
C LEU A 40 -6.43 5.48 -11.42
N PRO A 41 -6.92 4.24 -11.69
CA PRO A 41 -6.30 3.04 -11.15
C PRO A 41 -4.89 2.86 -11.73
N ILE A 42 -4.05 2.20 -10.94
CA ILE A 42 -2.68 1.84 -11.29
C ILE A 42 -2.37 0.46 -10.75
N HIS A 43 -1.53 -0.31 -11.45
CA HIS A 43 -1.16 -1.67 -11.09
C HIS A 43 0.37 -1.79 -10.99
N PRO A 44 0.92 -2.82 -10.32
CA PRO A 44 2.36 -3.01 -10.27
C PRO A 44 2.94 -3.32 -11.65
N GLN A 45 4.13 -2.77 -11.94
CA GLN A 45 4.92 -3.04 -13.16
C GLN A 45 5.15 -4.53 -13.38
N SER A 46 5.30 -5.29 -12.29
CA SER A 46 5.60 -6.71 -12.32
C SER A 46 4.42 -7.59 -12.78
N GLY A 47 3.20 -7.04 -12.80
CA GLY A 47 1.95 -7.81 -12.98
C GLY A 47 1.61 -8.73 -11.81
N LEU A 48 2.40 -8.76 -10.74
CA LEU A 48 2.19 -9.65 -9.60
C LEU A 48 1.12 -9.12 -8.65
N THR A 49 0.33 -10.02 -8.09
CA THR A 49 -0.72 -9.73 -7.09
C THR A 49 -0.34 -10.27 -5.71
N PHE A 50 -0.98 -9.79 -4.65
CA PHE A 50 -0.69 -10.24 -3.28
C PHE A 50 -0.82 -11.76 -3.05
N PRO A 51 -1.78 -12.49 -3.64
CA PRO A 51 -1.83 -13.95 -3.56
C PRO A 51 -0.53 -14.64 -4.00
N SER A 52 0.23 -14.02 -4.90
CA SER A 52 1.50 -14.56 -5.42
C SER A 52 2.71 -14.33 -4.50
N LEU A 53 2.53 -13.79 -3.29
CA LEU A 53 3.63 -13.68 -2.33
C LEU A 53 4.26 -15.06 -2.08
N PRO A 54 5.58 -15.14 -1.89
CA PRO A 54 6.26 -16.41 -1.71
C PRO A 54 5.75 -17.12 -0.45
N THR A 55 5.65 -18.44 -0.51
CA THR A 55 5.28 -19.26 0.65
C THR A 55 6.45 -19.50 1.60
N GLU A 56 7.66 -19.16 1.19
CA GLU A 56 8.89 -19.44 1.90
C GLU A 56 9.92 -18.34 1.62
N THR A 57 10.64 -17.93 2.66
CA THR A 57 11.79 -17.03 2.58
C THR A 57 13.00 -17.73 3.20
N VAL A 58 14.09 -17.01 3.47
CA VAL A 58 15.27 -17.60 4.11
C VAL A 58 14.91 -18.15 5.49
N SER A 59 14.24 -17.35 6.31
CA SER A 59 13.93 -17.68 7.70
C SER A 59 12.49 -18.12 7.96
N TRP A 60 11.57 -17.88 7.03
CA TRP A 60 10.13 -18.09 7.23
C TRP A 60 9.55 -19.09 6.24
N THR A 61 8.51 -19.81 6.66
CA THR A 61 7.74 -20.71 5.80
C THR A 61 6.26 -20.64 6.15
N ARG A 62 5.38 -20.94 5.20
CA ARG A 62 3.93 -20.96 5.40
C ARG A 62 3.58 -22.00 6.46
N TYR A 63 2.73 -21.60 7.41
CA TYR A 63 2.16 -22.48 8.41
C TYR A 63 0.70 -22.81 8.05
N GLY A 64 0.39 -24.10 7.93
CA GLY A 64 -0.94 -24.58 7.60
C GLY A 64 -1.29 -24.54 6.11
N PRO A 65 -2.53 -24.96 5.75
CA PRO A 65 -3.03 -24.91 4.39
C PRO A 65 -3.32 -23.48 3.92
N GLU A 66 -3.47 -23.30 2.61
CA GLU A 66 -3.98 -22.02 2.08
C GLU A 66 -5.39 -21.78 2.59
N ARG A 67 -5.69 -20.55 3.02
CA ARG A 67 -7.03 -20.20 3.46
C ARG A 67 -7.98 -20.18 2.27
N PRO A 68 -9.24 -20.61 2.43
CA PRO A 68 -10.24 -20.40 1.39
C PRO A 68 -10.37 -18.89 1.09
N PRO A 69 -10.74 -18.52 -0.14
CA PRO A 69 -11.11 -17.16 -0.46
C PRO A 69 -12.18 -16.65 0.51
N LEU A 70 -12.12 -15.36 0.84
CA LEU A 70 -13.20 -14.66 1.53
C LEU A 70 -14.51 -14.82 0.75
N ASP A 71 -15.61 -14.94 1.47
CA ASP A 71 -16.94 -14.94 0.87
C ASP A 71 -17.29 -13.57 0.25
N ALA A 72 -18.40 -13.52 -0.49
CA ALA A 72 -18.78 -12.31 -1.22
C ALA A 72 -19.00 -11.10 -0.31
N GLU A 73 -19.56 -11.30 0.88
CA GLU A 73 -19.81 -10.23 1.85
C GLU A 73 -18.50 -9.68 2.42
N ALA A 74 -17.58 -10.56 2.82
CA ALA A 74 -16.26 -10.17 3.31
C ALA A 74 -15.40 -9.52 2.21
N LEU A 75 -15.55 -9.92 0.95
CA LEU A 75 -14.90 -9.26 -0.20
C LEU A 75 -15.46 -7.87 -0.48
N GLU A 76 -16.79 -7.72 -0.42
CA GLU A 76 -17.45 -6.43 -0.59
C GLU A 76 -17.02 -5.46 0.51
N GLN A 77 -17.02 -5.92 1.76
CA GLN A 77 -16.48 -5.15 2.87
C GLN A 77 -15.00 -4.84 2.64
N LEU A 78 -14.17 -5.82 2.30
CA LEU A 78 -12.74 -5.58 2.08
C LEU A 78 -12.48 -4.55 0.97
N GLY A 79 -13.33 -4.49 -0.05
CA GLY A 79 -13.28 -3.51 -1.13
C GLY A 79 -12.20 -3.81 -2.19
N THR A 80 -11.61 -5.00 -2.18
CA THR A 80 -10.61 -5.43 -3.17
C THR A 80 -10.51 -6.95 -3.27
N ASN A 81 -10.25 -7.44 -4.48
CA ASN A 81 -9.93 -8.85 -4.76
C ASN A 81 -8.42 -9.14 -4.73
N ASN A 82 -7.58 -8.10 -4.65
CA ASN A 82 -6.13 -8.26 -4.56
C ASN A 82 -5.69 -8.21 -3.09
N TYR A 83 -5.84 -9.35 -2.42
CA TYR A 83 -5.46 -9.53 -1.03
C TYR A 83 -4.85 -10.90 -0.78
N ILE A 84 -4.25 -11.07 0.39
CA ILE A 84 -3.75 -12.34 0.90
C ILE A 84 -3.93 -12.37 2.41
N SER A 85 -4.24 -13.55 2.95
CA SER A 85 -4.20 -13.85 4.37
C SER A 85 -3.46 -15.18 4.55
N ARG A 86 -2.26 -15.16 5.14
CA ARG A 86 -1.41 -16.34 5.24
C ARG A 86 -0.61 -16.33 6.53
N MET A 87 -0.59 -17.46 7.22
CA MET A 87 0.25 -17.66 8.40
C MET A 87 1.66 -18.09 8.00
N TYR A 88 2.65 -17.53 8.67
CA TYR A 88 4.05 -17.89 8.56
C TYR A 88 4.59 -18.30 9.91
N VAL A 89 5.55 -19.23 9.90
CA VAL A 89 6.32 -19.64 11.07
C VAL A 89 7.81 -19.58 10.73
N ARG A 90 8.64 -19.28 11.72
CA ARG A 90 10.09 -19.27 11.57
C ARG A 90 10.60 -20.72 11.44
N LYS A 91 11.44 -21.00 10.45
CA LYS A 91 11.98 -22.36 10.19
C LYS A 91 12.86 -22.91 11.31
N ARG A 92 13.58 -22.02 12.00
CA ARG A 92 14.47 -22.34 13.13
C ARG A 92 14.17 -21.37 14.28
N PRO A 93 13.07 -21.59 15.02
CA PRO A 93 12.72 -20.73 16.13
C PRO A 93 13.74 -20.87 17.27
N LEU A 94 13.96 -19.79 18.02
CA LEU A 94 14.84 -19.81 19.20
C LEU A 94 14.30 -20.78 20.27
N ASN A 95 12.97 -20.84 20.41
CA ASN A 95 12.28 -21.80 21.26
C ASN A 95 11.37 -22.70 20.40
N PRO A 96 11.78 -23.95 20.10
CA PRO A 96 10.97 -24.88 19.33
C PRO A 96 9.63 -25.24 19.97
N GLN A 97 9.50 -25.14 21.29
CA GLN A 97 8.26 -25.46 22.01
C GLN A 97 7.23 -24.33 21.95
N HIS A 98 7.67 -23.10 21.67
CA HIS A 98 6.82 -21.93 21.55
C HIS A 98 7.17 -21.18 20.25
N PRO A 99 6.86 -21.75 19.08
CA PRO A 99 7.15 -21.11 17.81
C PRO A 99 6.22 -19.91 17.59
N VAL A 100 6.79 -18.74 17.33
CA VAL A 100 6.01 -17.55 16.98
C VAL A 100 5.42 -17.68 15.59
N ARG A 101 4.09 -17.63 15.48
CA ARG A 101 3.36 -17.60 14.21
C ARG A 101 2.89 -16.18 13.93
N LEU A 102 3.05 -15.76 12.68
CA LEU A 102 2.62 -14.45 12.19
C LEU A 102 1.56 -14.64 11.12
N ASP A 103 0.37 -14.09 11.33
CA ASP A 103 -0.67 -14.00 10.31
C ASP A 103 -0.47 -12.71 9.51
N LEU A 104 0.01 -12.86 8.28
CA LEU A 104 0.15 -11.77 7.32
C LEU A 104 -1.17 -11.56 6.60
N HIS A 105 -1.68 -10.33 6.65
CA HIS A 105 -2.75 -9.88 5.77
C HIS A 105 -2.29 -8.67 4.95
N CYS A 106 -2.38 -8.76 3.63
CA CYS A 106 -2.13 -7.62 2.74
C CYS A 106 -3.31 -7.41 1.80
N ALA A 107 -3.63 -6.16 1.50
CA ALA A 107 -4.72 -5.79 0.59
C ALA A 107 -4.33 -4.55 -0.23
N TYR A 108 -4.55 -4.59 -1.55
CA TYR A 108 -4.21 -3.53 -2.49
C TYR A 108 -5.45 -2.78 -2.97
N TYR A 109 -5.37 -1.46 -3.00
CA TYR A 109 -6.45 -0.56 -3.41
C TYR A 109 -5.93 0.46 -4.41
N THR A 110 -6.73 0.78 -5.42
CA THR A 110 -6.36 1.78 -6.43
C THR A 110 -7.57 2.40 -7.10
N GLY A 111 -7.42 3.61 -7.62
CA GLY A 111 -8.45 4.30 -8.42
C GLY A 111 -9.61 4.90 -7.63
N THR A 112 -9.70 4.65 -6.32
CA THR A 112 -10.75 5.19 -5.45
C THR A 112 -10.19 6.21 -4.47
N ILE A 113 -10.90 7.33 -4.31
CA ILE A 113 -10.52 8.42 -3.38
C ILE A 113 -11.12 8.21 -1.98
N ASP A 114 -12.19 7.44 -1.88
CA ASP A 114 -13.04 7.48 -0.68
C ASP A 114 -13.27 6.13 0.01
N THR A 115 -12.53 5.10 -0.37
CA THR A 115 -12.55 3.84 0.37
C THR A 115 -11.79 4.03 1.67
N VAL A 116 -12.50 4.01 2.80
CA VAL A 116 -11.88 4.00 4.11
C VAL A 116 -11.21 2.64 4.33
N PRO A 117 -9.90 2.58 4.60
CA PRO A 117 -9.24 1.29 4.79
C PRO A 117 -9.85 0.50 5.94
N HIS A 118 -10.02 -0.81 5.75
CA HIS A 118 -10.42 -1.73 6.80
C HIS A 118 -9.25 -1.93 7.77
N ILE A 119 -9.44 -1.55 9.03
CA ILE A 119 -8.41 -1.59 10.08
C ILE A 119 -8.82 -2.56 11.19
N PRO A 120 -7.86 -3.22 11.87
CA PRO A 120 -8.12 -4.18 12.94
C PRO A 120 -9.08 -3.65 14.01
N GLU A 121 -8.95 -2.38 14.42
CA GLU A 121 -9.78 -1.79 15.47
C GLU A 121 -11.27 -1.77 15.15
N ARG A 122 -11.64 -1.82 13.87
CA ARG A 122 -13.04 -1.90 13.43
C ARG A 122 -13.42 -3.34 13.13
N CYS A 123 -12.57 -4.05 12.38
CA CYS A 123 -12.88 -5.38 11.88
C CYS A 123 -12.83 -6.45 12.98
N PHE A 124 -11.84 -6.41 13.88
CA PHE A 124 -11.72 -7.41 14.95
C PHE A 124 -12.80 -7.20 16.00
N VAL A 125 -13.11 -5.94 16.32
CA VAL A 125 -14.23 -5.62 17.24
C VAL A 125 -15.56 -6.04 16.64
N GLY A 126 -15.79 -5.77 15.35
CA GLY A 126 -16.97 -6.28 14.63
C GLY A 126 -17.03 -7.81 14.57
N GLY A 127 -15.87 -8.47 14.55
CA GLY A 127 -15.73 -9.94 14.60
C GLY A 127 -15.79 -10.54 16.01
N GLY A 128 -16.09 -9.75 17.04
CA GLY A 128 -16.32 -10.23 18.41
C GLY A 128 -15.09 -10.22 19.33
N LEU A 129 -13.95 -9.65 18.91
CA LEU A 129 -12.81 -9.44 19.81
C LEU A 129 -13.01 -8.15 20.61
N ALA A 130 -12.62 -8.15 21.89
CA ALA A 130 -12.62 -6.94 22.70
C ALA A 130 -11.25 -6.25 22.61
N ARG A 131 -11.21 -4.92 22.46
CA ARG A 131 -9.94 -4.19 22.58
C ARG A 131 -9.53 -4.13 24.05
N SER A 132 -8.34 -4.63 24.37
CA SER A 132 -7.76 -4.58 25.72
C SER A 132 -6.88 -3.33 25.91
N ALA A 133 -5.97 -3.08 24.97
CA ALA A 133 -5.04 -1.96 25.05
C ALA A 133 -4.68 -1.37 23.66
N GLY A 134 -4.03 -0.20 23.67
CA GLY A 134 -3.67 0.55 22.48
C GLY A 134 -4.83 1.39 21.91
N PRO A 135 -4.69 1.96 20.71
CA PRO A 135 -3.63 1.71 19.74
C PRO A 135 -2.33 2.45 20.04
N PHE A 136 -1.21 1.75 19.93
CA PHE A 136 0.15 2.27 20.06
C PHE A 136 0.73 2.55 18.67
N ILE A 137 1.60 3.55 18.54
CA ILE A 137 2.42 3.77 17.34
C ILE A 137 3.84 3.40 17.69
N LEU A 138 4.31 2.28 17.15
CA LEU A 138 5.59 1.68 17.52
C LEU A 138 6.51 1.59 16.30
N PRO A 139 7.82 1.85 16.47
CA PRO A 139 8.78 1.65 15.39
C PRO A 139 8.89 0.17 15.00
N VAL A 140 9.10 -0.07 13.72
CA VAL A 140 9.48 -1.38 13.18
C VAL A 140 10.96 -1.33 12.87
N PRO A 141 11.82 -1.94 13.71
CA PRO A 141 13.27 -1.81 13.58
C PRO A 141 13.80 -2.69 12.43
N LEU A 142 13.58 -2.26 11.18
CA LEU A 142 14.09 -2.92 9.98
C LEU A 142 15.62 -2.89 9.95
N ASP A 143 16.23 -3.93 9.39
CA ASP A 143 17.67 -4.02 9.18
C ASP A 143 18.10 -3.13 8.00
N ALA A 144 18.47 -1.88 8.31
CA ALA A 144 18.92 -0.91 7.32
C ALA A 144 20.16 -1.35 6.54
N SER A 145 20.95 -2.32 7.04
CA SER A 145 22.11 -2.84 6.30
C SER A 145 21.72 -3.60 5.02
N ARG A 146 20.44 -4.01 4.91
CA ARG A 146 19.88 -4.64 3.70
C ARG A 146 19.51 -3.63 2.62
N PHE A 147 19.57 -2.34 2.92
CA PHE A 147 19.19 -1.27 2.01
C PHE A 147 20.43 -0.66 1.35
N THR A 148 20.32 -0.39 0.06
CA THR A 148 21.40 0.21 -0.73
C THR A 148 20.88 1.46 -1.42
N PRO A 149 21.66 2.55 -1.51
CA PRO A 149 21.27 3.72 -2.29
C PRO A 149 20.97 3.36 -3.75
N ASP A 150 19.99 4.03 -4.33
CA ASP A 150 19.64 3.93 -5.74
C ASP A 150 20.57 4.83 -6.60
N PRO A 151 21.50 4.28 -7.39
CA PRO A 151 22.38 5.06 -8.28
C PRO A 151 21.66 5.81 -9.42
N THR A 152 20.41 5.49 -9.71
CA THR A 152 19.61 6.09 -10.80
C THR A 152 18.77 7.30 -10.35
N THR A 153 18.76 7.58 -9.05
CA THR A 153 18.09 8.77 -8.52
C THR A 153 19.00 9.98 -8.73
N PRO A 154 18.53 11.07 -9.35
CA PRO A 154 19.36 12.25 -9.58
C PRO A 154 19.96 12.77 -8.26
N LEU A 155 21.29 12.74 -8.15
CA LEU A 155 22.03 13.50 -7.15
C LEU A 155 21.82 14.98 -7.44
N GLY A 156 20.91 15.66 -6.74
CA GLY A 156 20.75 17.12 -6.94
C GLY A 156 19.41 17.77 -6.63
N THR A 157 18.59 17.22 -5.74
CA THR A 157 17.43 17.94 -5.17
C THR A 157 17.36 17.63 -3.68
N ASP A 158 16.74 18.47 -2.87
CA ASP A 158 16.59 18.38 -1.39
C ASP A 158 15.80 17.13 -0.90
N HIS A 159 15.96 16.00 -1.57
CA HIS A 159 15.24 14.75 -1.34
C HIS A 159 16.22 13.71 -0.79
N GLU A 160 15.83 13.05 0.30
CA GLU A 160 16.56 11.92 0.88
C GLU A 160 16.87 10.88 -0.22
N PRO A 161 18.07 10.25 -0.21
CA PRO A 161 18.43 9.26 -1.22
C PRO A 161 17.42 8.13 -1.24
N VAL A 162 16.92 7.79 -2.43
CA VAL A 162 16.04 6.63 -2.60
C VAL A 162 16.84 5.37 -2.31
N LEU A 163 16.25 4.49 -1.52
CA LEU A 163 16.85 3.21 -1.15
C LEU A 163 16.30 2.08 -2.00
N ARG A 164 17.06 1.01 -2.11
CA ARG A 164 16.69 -0.23 -2.79
C ARG A 164 16.94 -1.44 -1.90
N ALA A 165 16.03 -2.38 -1.96
CA ALA A 165 16.20 -3.71 -1.38
C ALA A 165 16.20 -4.78 -2.48
N ARG A 166 16.60 -5.99 -2.12
CA ARG A 166 16.78 -7.11 -3.04
C ARG A 166 16.00 -8.34 -2.55
N THR A 167 15.31 -9.03 -3.45
CA THR A 167 14.70 -10.35 -3.17
C THR A 167 15.77 -11.44 -3.12
N ALA A 168 15.44 -12.64 -2.64
CA ALA A 168 16.40 -13.75 -2.64
C ALA A 168 16.85 -14.14 -4.06
N GLU A 169 15.98 -13.96 -5.06
CA GLU A 169 16.26 -14.23 -6.48
C GLU A 169 17.03 -13.10 -7.17
N GLY A 170 17.44 -12.06 -6.43
CA GLY A 170 18.28 -10.99 -6.95
C GLY A 170 17.53 -9.79 -7.55
N ARG A 171 16.19 -9.80 -7.58
CA ARG A 171 15.39 -8.67 -8.10
C ARG A 171 15.53 -7.48 -7.16
N ARG A 172 15.81 -6.30 -7.73
CA ARG A 172 15.88 -5.04 -6.98
C ARG A 172 14.54 -4.32 -7.04
N VAL A 173 14.17 -3.67 -5.93
CA VAL A 173 13.01 -2.79 -5.84
C VAL A 173 13.37 -1.52 -5.09
N ARG A 174 12.84 -0.37 -5.55
CA ARG A 174 12.94 0.89 -4.81
C ARG A 174 12.00 0.87 -3.61
N LEU A 175 12.52 1.35 -2.48
CA LEU A 175 11.78 1.43 -1.24
C LEU A 175 10.95 2.72 -1.21
N PRO A 176 9.79 2.70 -0.55
CA PRO A 176 9.02 3.90 -0.30
C PRO A 176 9.79 4.90 0.58
N ARG A 177 9.49 6.18 0.43
CA ARG A 177 10.01 7.25 1.29
C ARG A 177 9.62 7.02 2.75
N GLY A 178 10.56 7.26 3.66
CA GLY A 178 10.37 7.12 5.09
C GLY A 178 10.43 5.68 5.62
N ILE A 179 10.77 4.69 4.79
CA ILE A 179 10.84 3.28 5.19
C ILE A 179 11.81 3.03 6.35
N GLU A 180 12.90 3.80 6.45
CA GLU A 180 13.90 3.68 7.52
C GLU A 180 13.30 4.00 8.91
N ARG A 181 12.23 4.79 8.92
CA ARG A 181 11.47 5.19 10.11
C ARG A 181 10.11 4.52 10.13
N LEU A 182 10.00 3.30 9.57
CA LEU A 182 8.74 2.58 9.50
C LEU A 182 8.12 2.45 10.90
N GLN A 183 6.84 2.77 10.99
CA GLN A 183 6.04 2.62 12.19
C GLN A 183 4.82 1.77 11.89
N MET A 184 4.40 0.98 12.88
CA MET A 184 3.17 0.22 12.87
C MET A 184 2.24 0.75 13.95
N ARG A 185 0.95 0.76 13.63
CA ARG A 185 -0.10 0.95 14.62
C ARG A 185 -0.51 -0.41 15.16
N VAL A 186 -0.27 -0.63 16.45
CA VAL A 186 -0.47 -1.90 17.13
C VAL A 186 -1.59 -1.78 18.13
N THR A 187 -2.53 -2.72 18.09
CA THR A 187 -3.64 -2.81 19.05
C THR A 187 -3.65 -4.19 19.68
N GLU A 188 -3.93 -4.23 20.97
CA GLU A 188 -4.12 -5.46 21.74
C GLU A 188 -5.61 -5.79 21.83
N PHE A 189 -5.94 -7.04 21.55
CA PHE A 189 -7.28 -7.58 21.59
C PHE A 189 -7.35 -8.79 22.50
N LEU A 190 -8.53 -9.03 23.05
CA LEU A 190 -8.89 -10.25 23.76
C LEU A 190 -9.90 -11.04 22.94
N THR A 191 -9.63 -12.33 22.78
CA THR A 191 -10.60 -13.28 22.23
C THR A 191 -11.75 -13.49 23.22
N PRO A 192 -12.91 -14.01 22.78
CA PRO A 192 -13.99 -14.39 23.70
C PRO A 192 -13.57 -15.39 24.79
N GLN A 193 -12.49 -16.15 24.55
CA GLN A 193 -11.90 -17.11 25.48
C GLN A 193 -10.91 -16.47 26.46
N GLY A 194 -10.63 -15.16 26.34
CA GLY A 194 -9.69 -14.43 27.19
C GLY A 194 -8.24 -14.51 26.74
N GLU A 195 -7.95 -15.04 25.55
CA GLU A 195 -6.60 -15.08 24.99
C GLU A 195 -6.23 -13.73 24.39
N THR A 196 -4.96 -13.34 24.51
CA THR A 196 -4.47 -12.06 23.98
C THR A 196 -4.01 -12.22 22.53
N VAL A 197 -4.39 -11.27 21.69
CA VAL A 197 -3.98 -11.19 20.29
C VAL A 197 -3.50 -9.77 19.98
N TYR A 198 -2.30 -9.65 19.43
CA TYR A 198 -1.75 -8.39 18.98
C TYR A 198 -1.89 -8.27 17.46
N SER A 199 -2.43 -7.15 16.98
CA SER A 199 -2.49 -6.85 15.56
C SER A 199 -1.85 -5.50 15.26
N GLY A 200 -0.86 -5.51 14.38
CA GLY A 200 -0.13 -4.35 13.92
C GLY A 200 -0.33 -4.13 12.44
N TYR A 201 -0.46 -2.88 12.00
CA TYR A 201 -0.53 -2.57 10.58
C TYR A 201 0.14 -1.24 10.21
N PHE A 202 0.46 -1.11 8.92
CA PHE A 202 0.85 0.13 8.27
C PHE A 202 0.35 0.12 6.82
N PHE A 203 0.54 1.23 6.11
CA PHE A 203 0.20 1.34 4.70
C PHE A 203 1.37 1.80 3.87
N LEU A 204 1.43 1.28 2.65
CA LEU A 204 2.18 1.83 1.54
C LEU A 204 1.21 2.69 0.72
N ALA A 205 1.48 3.97 0.51
CA ALA A 205 0.59 4.85 -0.23
C ALA A 205 1.40 5.84 -1.06
N ASN A 206 1.17 5.87 -2.38
CA ASN A 206 1.84 6.76 -3.33
C ASN A 206 3.35 6.94 -3.03
N GLY A 207 4.07 5.82 -2.90
CA GLY A 207 5.52 5.84 -2.68
C GLY A 207 5.99 6.24 -1.29
N GLY A 208 5.11 6.37 -0.30
CA GLY A 208 5.46 6.59 1.11
C GLY A 208 4.90 5.50 2.04
N VAL A 209 5.27 5.58 3.32
CA VAL A 209 4.73 4.72 4.39
C VAL A 209 4.00 5.51 5.47
N VAL A 210 2.87 5.00 5.97
CA VAL A 210 2.12 5.60 7.09
C VAL A 210 1.52 4.55 8.02
N ALA A 211 1.51 4.84 9.32
CA ALA A 211 0.93 3.97 10.35
C ALA A 211 -0.58 4.21 10.61
N SER A 212 -1.24 5.11 9.88
CA SER A 212 -2.63 5.50 10.16
C SER A 212 -3.47 5.58 8.90
N ALA A 213 -4.71 5.07 8.98
CA ALA A 213 -5.67 5.11 7.88
C ALA A 213 -6.05 6.55 7.50
N ASN A 214 -6.09 7.47 8.47
CA ASN A 214 -6.37 8.88 8.19
C ASN A 214 -5.26 9.52 7.34
N ARG A 215 -4.00 9.14 7.57
CA ARG A 215 -2.85 9.64 6.82
C ARG A 215 -2.70 9.02 5.43
N VAL A 216 -3.37 7.89 5.16
CA VAL A 216 -3.46 7.35 3.79
C VAL A 216 -4.08 8.40 2.88
N ARG A 217 -5.10 9.13 3.35
CA ARG A 217 -5.73 10.19 2.56
C ARG A 217 -4.74 11.31 2.20
N GLU A 218 -3.89 11.71 3.15
CA GLU A 218 -2.90 12.76 2.95
C GLU A 218 -1.85 12.38 1.89
N LEU A 219 -1.42 11.11 1.87
CA LEU A 219 -0.42 10.62 0.90
C LEU A 219 -1.03 10.23 -0.46
N ALA A 220 -2.14 9.49 -0.46
CA ALA A 220 -2.73 8.95 -1.68
C ALA A 220 -3.56 9.99 -2.47
N PHE A 221 -4.02 11.07 -1.80
CA PHE A 221 -4.94 12.04 -2.39
C PHE A 221 -4.35 13.45 -2.50
N ARG A 222 -3.06 13.55 -2.86
CA ARG A 222 -2.51 14.81 -3.35
C ARG A 222 -3.28 15.23 -4.59
N LEU A 223 -3.86 16.43 -4.59
CA LEU A 223 -4.77 16.88 -5.65
C LEU A 223 -4.13 16.79 -7.04
N GLN A 224 -2.82 16.94 -7.14
CA GLN A 224 -2.09 16.96 -8.40
C GLN A 224 -1.79 15.57 -8.99
N ASP A 225 -1.89 14.51 -8.19
CA ASP A 225 -1.54 13.15 -8.65
C ASP A 225 -2.62 12.58 -9.58
N THR A 226 -2.23 12.04 -10.73
CA THR A 226 -3.18 11.39 -11.65
C THR A 226 -3.64 10.02 -11.15
N TYR A 227 -2.74 9.28 -10.52
CA TYR A 227 -2.99 7.94 -10.01
C TYR A 227 -3.07 7.96 -8.49
N ALA A 228 -3.75 6.97 -7.91
CA ALA A 228 -3.71 6.75 -6.48
C ALA A 228 -3.71 5.25 -6.18
N TYR A 229 -2.88 4.85 -5.22
CA TYR A 229 -2.97 3.54 -4.62
C TYR A 229 -2.66 3.60 -3.14
N TYR A 230 -3.15 2.61 -2.41
CA TYR A 230 -2.56 2.23 -1.15
C TYR A 230 -2.61 0.72 -0.97
N ALA A 231 -1.67 0.18 -0.20
CA ALA A 231 -1.66 -1.20 0.22
C ALA A 231 -1.58 -1.27 1.74
N LYS A 232 -2.49 -2.02 2.36
CA LYS A 232 -2.41 -2.35 3.78
C LYS A 232 -1.46 -3.52 3.96
N VAL A 233 -0.55 -3.41 4.92
CA VAL A 233 0.27 -4.53 5.40
C VAL A 233 -0.02 -4.69 6.88
N GLN A 234 -0.59 -5.83 7.25
CA GLN A 234 -1.02 -6.15 8.60
C GLN A 234 -0.36 -7.47 9.03
N ILE A 235 0.15 -7.49 10.26
CA ILE A 235 0.74 -8.66 10.90
C ILE A 235 0.04 -8.84 12.25
N THR A 236 -0.53 -10.02 12.45
CA THR A 236 -1.23 -10.40 13.69
C THR A 236 -0.53 -11.60 14.32
N SER A 237 -0.45 -11.65 15.64
CA SER A 237 0.04 -12.82 16.37
C SER A 237 -0.66 -12.97 17.72
N ALA A 238 -0.89 -14.23 18.11
CA ALA A 238 -1.31 -14.64 19.44
C ALA A 238 -0.16 -15.29 20.23
N ASP A 239 1.03 -15.39 19.63
CA ASP A 239 2.20 -16.07 20.20
C ASP A 239 3.27 -15.07 20.72
N VAL A 240 2.87 -13.82 20.94
CA VAL A 240 3.75 -12.74 21.42
C VAL A 240 3.15 -12.12 22.68
N ASP A 241 4.00 -11.70 23.60
CA ASP A 241 3.58 -11.25 24.93
C ASP A 241 3.40 -9.73 25.03
N SER A 242 3.80 -8.97 23.99
CA SER A 242 3.70 -7.51 24.00
C SER A 242 3.62 -6.89 22.60
N PRO A 243 3.13 -5.63 22.50
CA PRO A 243 3.17 -4.86 21.26
C PRO A 243 4.58 -4.70 20.67
N GLU A 244 5.59 -4.49 21.52
CA GLU A 244 7.00 -4.36 21.13
C GLU A 244 7.59 -5.68 20.64
N GLU A 245 7.14 -6.80 21.18
CA GLU A 245 7.51 -8.11 20.66
C GLU A 245 6.92 -8.35 19.28
N LEU A 246 5.65 -7.98 19.05
CA LEU A 246 5.06 -8.03 17.72
C LEU A 246 5.89 -7.23 16.71
N THR A 247 6.32 -6.00 17.03
CA THR A 247 7.10 -5.19 16.07
C THR A 247 8.49 -5.75 15.80
N ARG A 248 9.16 -6.38 16.78
CA ARG A 248 10.43 -7.10 16.57
C ARG A 248 10.27 -8.28 15.63
N HIS A 249 9.23 -9.11 15.82
CA HIS A 249 8.95 -10.23 14.93
C HIS A 249 8.50 -9.78 13.54
N ALA A 250 7.68 -8.72 13.47
CA ALA A 250 7.28 -8.09 12.23
C ALA A 250 8.50 -7.56 11.45
N ALA A 251 9.45 -6.90 12.12
CA ALA A 251 10.68 -6.42 11.49
C ALA A 251 11.48 -7.58 10.88
N ALA A 252 11.76 -8.63 11.66
CA ALA A 252 12.50 -9.81 11.18
C ALA A 252 11.79 -10.54 10.03
N PHE A 253 10.45 -10.46 9.96
CA PHE A 253 9.68 -10.97 8.82
C PHE A 253 9.78 -10.05 7.60
N LEU A 254 9.60 -8.74 7.81
CA LEU A 254 9.62 -7.72 6.76
C LEU A 254 11.01 -7.52 6.16
N ASP A 255 12.09 -7.74 6.91
CA ASP A 255 13.45 -7.69 6.38
C ASP A 255 13.61 -8.60 5.15
N GLU A 256 12.92 -9.75 5.13
CA GLU A 256 12.92 -10.70 4.01
C GLU A 256 11.71 -10.51 3.08
N MET A 257 10.52 -10.23 3.62
CA MET A 257 9.26 -10.21 2.87
C MET A 257 8.97 -8.87 2.18
N LEU A 258 9.49 -7.76 2.70
CA LEU A 258 9.20 -6.41 2.19
C LEU A 258 9.56 -6.25 0.69
N PRO A 259 10.70 -6.72 0.18
CA PRO A 259 10.99 -6.64 -1.25
C PRO A 259 9.95 -7.36 -2.11
N TYR A 260 9.43 -8.49 -1.63
CA TYR A 260 8.36 -9.22 -2.32
C TYR A 260 7.04 -8.46 -2.27
N ILE A 261 6.68 -7.85 -1.14
CA ILE A 261 5.51 -6.96 -1.03
C ILE A 261 5.63 -5.79 -2.00
N LEU A 262 6.81 -5.17 -2.09
CA LEU A 262 7.03 -4.00 -2.95
C LEU A 262 6.95 -4.32 -4.44
N LEU A 263 7.24 -5.55 -4.84
CA LEU A 263 6.98 -6.01 -6.21
C LEU A 263 5.48 -6.05 -6.56
N ARG A 264 4.56 -6.03 -5.57
CA ARG A 264 3.10 -6.07 -5.78
C ARG A 264 2.44 -4.70 -5.70
N VAL A 265 3.24 -3.63 -5.59
CA VAL A 265 2.75 -2.25 -5.66
C VAL A 265 3.50 -1.48 -6.77
N PRO A 266 2.94 -0.38 -7.28
CA PRO A 266 3.63 0.42 -8.28
C PRO A 266 4.92 1.03 -7.74
N ASP A 267 5.99 1.02 -8.54
CA ASP A 267 7.18 1.82 -8.28
C ASP A 267 6.85 3.30 -8.49
N TRP A 268 6.66 4.01 -7.38
CA TRP A 268 6.13 5.37 -7.41
C TRP A 268 7.11 6.39 -7.99
N ILE A 269 8.40 6.10 -7.99
CA ILE A 269 9.39 7.00 -8.58
C ILE A 269 9.25 7.01 -10.09
N ASP A 270 8.95 5.86 -10.71
CA ASP A 270 8.63 5.82 -12.14
C ASP A 270 7.30 6.51 -12.44
N VAL A 271 6.34 6.46 -11.51
CA VAL A 271 5.06 7.17 -11.64
C VAL A 271 5.26 8.68 -11.62
N GLU A 272 6.00 9.18 -10.63
CA GLU A 272 6.31 10.61 -10.50
C GLU A 272 7.14 11.13 -11.67
N GLN A 273 8.03 10.30 -12.23
CA GLN A 273 8.85 10.63 -13.39
C GLN A 273 8.12 10.42 -14.73
N GLY A 274 6.85 10.01 -14.71
CA GLY A 274 6.04 9.80 -15.91
C GLY A 274 6.48 8.63 -16.80
N ARG A 275 7.34 7.75 -16.27
CA ARG A 275 7.77 6.51 -16.92
C ARG A 275 6.73 5.39 -16.75
N TYR A 276 5.86 5.48 -15.75
CA TYR A 276 4.84 4.47 -15.51
C TYR A 276 3.49 5.12 -15.12
N PRO A 277 2.33 4.55 -15.51
CA PRO A 277 2.15 3.44 -16.45
C PRO A 277 2.63 3.78 -17.87
N PRO A 278 2.99 2.79 -18.71
CA PRO A 278 3.35 3.05 -20.10
C PRO A 278 2.18 3.75 -20.79
N ARG A 279 2.47 4.89 -21.41
CA ARG A 279 1.46 5.66 -22.14
C ARG A 279 1.57 5.36 -23.64
N PRO A 280 0.47 5.41 -24.41
CA PRO A 280 0.50 5.17 -25.86
C PRO A 280 1.49 6.08 -26.61
N ASP A 281 1.74 7.28 -26.10
CA ASP A 281 2.66 8.29 -26.61
C ASP A 281 4.09 8.18 -26.04
N ASN A 282 4.35 7.27 -25.10
CA ASN A 282 5.67 7.00 -24.54
C ASN A 282 5.88 5.51 -24.21
N PRO A 283 6.02 4.65 -25.24
CA PRO A 283 6.21 3.20 -25.06
C PRO A 283 7.61 2.80 -24.54
N GLY A 284 8.57 3.74 -24.50
CA GLY A 284 10.00 3.46 -24.23
C GLY A 284 10.40 3.26 -22.77
N ALA A 285 9.49 3.45 -21.80
CA ALA A 285 9.85 3.42 -20.39
C ALA A 285 10.11 2.02 -19.79
N LEU A 286 9.91 0.95 -20.56
CA LEU A 286 10.17 -0.44 -20.15
C LEU A 286 11.45 -1.04 -20.77
N GLY A 287 12.26 -0.25 -21.49
CA GLY A 287 13.32 -0.77 -22.37
C GLY A 287 14.76 -0.84 -21.84
N ALA A 288 15.06 -0.49 -20.58
CA ALA A 288 16.46 -0.26 -20.16
C ALA A 288 17.11 -1.35 -19.28
N ASP A 289 16.41 -2.42 -18.87
CA ASP A 289 16.98 -3.46 -17.99
C ASP A 289 16.67 -4.90 -18.44
N ALA A 290 16.54 -5.11 -19.76
CA ALA A 290 16.39 -6.45 -20.35
C ALA A 290 17.73 -7.03 -20.83
N ASP A 291 18.78 -6.94 -20.01
CA ASP A 291 19.99 -7.76 -20.19
C ASP A 291 19.98 -8.90 -19.15
N ALA A 292 19.22 -9.95 -19.48
CA ALA A 292 19.41 -11.29 -18.94
C ALA A 292 19.92 -12.19 -20.07
N PRO A 293 21.01 -12.96 -19.87
CA PRO A 293 21.62 -13.73 -20.93
C PRO A 293 20.69 -14.86 -21.39
N SER A 294 20.49 -14.91 -22.71
CA SER A 294 19.82 -16.01 -23.41
C SER A 294 20.57 -17.32 -23.15
N ALA A 295 19.96 -18.20 -22.35
CA ALA A 295 20.35 -19.59 -22.26
C ALA A 295 19.49 -20.40 -23.23
N LYS A 296 20.09 -20.87 -24.33
CA LYS A 296 19.88 -22.19 -24.96
C LYS A 296 20.64 -22.28 -26.28
N GLU A 297 21.64 -23.16 -26.32
CA GLU A 297 21.68 -24.31 -27.24
C GLU A 297 22.87 -25.22 -26.85
N VAL A 298 22.58 -26.25 -26.07
CA VAL A 298 23.39 -27.48 -26.04
C VAL A 298 22.42 -28.61 -26.36
N SER A 299 22.53 -29.10 -27.58
CA SER A 299 21.89 -30.31 -28.09
C SER A 299 22.68 -30.74 -29.33
N SER A 300 23.80 -31.43 -29.10
CA SER A 300 24.45 -32.45 -29.95
C SER A 300 25.64 -33.01 -29.19
#